data_AF-A0A7D5SEP0-F1
#
_entry.id   AF-A0A7D5SEP0-F1
#
_cell.length_a   1.000
_cell.length_b   1.000
_cell.length_c   1.000
_cell.angle_alpha   90.00
_cell.angle_beta   90.00
_cell.angle_gamma   90.00
#
_symmetry.space_group_name_H-M   'P 1'
#
loop_
_entity.id
_entity.type
_entity.pdbx_description
1 polymer ?
#
loop_
_entity_poly.entity_id
_entity_poly.type
_entity_poly.pdbx_seq_one_letter_code
_entity_poly.pdbx_strand_id
1 'polypeptide(L)'
;MPGSPHAMTGMALELAVSPDGHFYLETVACEFDLPDAAVARRIRKSFAAGSAAGLLDLGAIELASSLPPSLAYGRGLAHFFMARLCAIPDLESQWARAELPAPRDDLARLAAAAPPLTGAEYLDLEQLEVLWADLRTVAREKNCRCRWQSAHLVEGGAPELEPGGPGVFSSGREQERRAR
;
A
#
# COMPACT_ATOMS: atom_id res chain seq x y z
N MET A 1 -14.12 28.41 46.56
CA MET A 1 -14.02 27.12 45.86
C MET A 1 -13.63 27.41 44.42
N PRO A 2 -12.39 27.10 43.97
CA PRO A 2 -12.07 27.19 42.55
C PRO A 2 -12.79 26.04 41.83
N GLY A 3 -13.51 26.38 40.76
CA GLY A 3 -14.29 25.44 39.97
C GLY A 3 -13.41 24.37 39.33
N SER A 4 -13.94 23.14 39.27
CA SER A 4 -13.35 22.03 38.55
C SER A 4 -12.95 22.47 37.13
N PRO A 5 -11.74 22.14 36.65
CA PRO A 5 -11.47 22.26 35.23
C PRO A 5 -12.49 21.37 34.52
N HIS A 6 -13.37 21.96 33.73
CA HIS A 6 -14.15 21.18 32.78
C HIS A 6 -13.11 20.53 31.89
N ALA A 7 -12.94 19.20 32.00
CA ALA A 7 -12.14 18.46 31.05
C ALA A 7 -12.64 18.88 29.66
N MET A 8 -11.80 19.59 28.91
CA MET A 8 -12.12 19.91 27.53
C MET A 8 -12.13 18.57 26.80
N THR A 9 -13.32 17.99 26.66
CA THR A 9 -13.50 16.73 25.95
C THR A 9 -13.04 16.94 24.51
N GLY A 10 -11.86 16.42 24.21
CA GLY A 10 -11.33 16.33 22.85
C GLY A 10 -12.04 15.23 22.08
N MET A 11 -11.91 15.27 20.75
CA MET A 11 -12.44 14.24 19.87
C MET A 11 -11.26 13.48 19.26
N ALA A 12 -10.95 12.30 19.79
CA ALA A 12 -9.88 11.44 19.30
C ALA A 12 -10.35 10.65 18.07
N LEU A 13 -9.44 10.50 17.12
CA LEU A 13 -9.62 9.62 15.98
C LEU A 13 -9.11 8.22 16.38
N GLU A 14 -9.99 7.23 16.33
CA GLU A 14 -9.67 5.85 16.67
C GLU A 14 -9.98 4.90 15.52
N LEU A 15 -9.31 3.74 15.56
CA LEU A 15 -9.56 2.64 14.66
C LEU A 15 -10.59 1.69 15.29
N ALA A 16 -11.59 1.30 14.51
CA ALA A 16 -12.65 0.36 14.92
C ALA A 16 -12.86 -0.70 13.84
N VAL A 17 -13.57 -1.78 14.17
CA VAL A 17 -13.82 -2.93 13.30
C VAL A 17 -15.33 -3.11 13.14
N SER A 18 -15.78 -3.22 11.90
CA SER A 18 -17.20 -3.48 11.60
C SER A 18 -17.54 -4.95 11.86
N PRO A 19 -18.83 -5.32 11.97
CA PRO A 19 -19.24 -6.73 12.06
C PRO A 19 -18.73 -7.59 10.90
N ASP A 20 -18.52 -6.99 9.73
CA ASP A 20 -17.94 -7.63 8.55
C ASP A 20 -16.39 -7.72 8.59
N GLY A 21 -15.75 -7.35 9.71
CA GLY A 21 -14.29 -7.41 9.91
C GLY A 21 -13.49 -6.30 9.24
N HIS A 22 -14.15 -5.27 8.71
CA HIS A 22 -13.45 -4.16 8.06
C HIS A 22 -13.05 -3.08 9.06
N PHE A 23 -11.80 -2.64 8.97
CA PHE A 23 -11.32 -1.51 9.77
C PHE A 23 -11.88 -0.18 9.23
N TYR A 24 -12.44 0.63 10.12
CA TYR A 24 -12.92 1.97 9.84
C TYR A 24 -12.45 2.96 10.92
N LEU A 25 -12.66 4.25 10.67
CA LEU A 25 -12.32 5.31 11.61
C LEU A 25 -13.57 5.79 12.32
N GLU A 26 -13.48 5.91 13.64
CA GLU A 26 -14.48 6.59 14.45
C GLU A 26 -13.88 7.75 15.20
N THR A 27 -14.73 8.67 15.62
CA THR A 27 -14.32 9.80 16.45
C THR A 27 -14.97 9.67 17.81
N VAL A 28 -14.15 9.47 18.83
CA VAL A 28 -14.58 9.24 20.21
C VAL A 28 -14.18 10.39 21.10
N ALA A 29 -15.01 10.67 22.11
CA ALA A 29 -14.67 11.62 23.15
C ALA A 29 -13.42 11.14 23.91
N CYS A 30 -12.43 12.00 24.07
CA CYS A 30 -11.15 11.66 24.67
C CYS A 30 -10.64 12.81 25.53
N GLU A 31 -10.06 12.48 26.67
CA GLU A 31 -9.47 13.42 27.61
C GLU A 31 -7.95 13.57 27.42
N PHE A 32 -7.36 12.82 26.49
CA PHE A 32 -5.91 12.77 26.22
C PHE A 32 -5.50 13.60 25.00
N ASP A 33 -4.20 13.85 24.88
CA ASP A 33 -3.59 14.54 23.75
C ASP A 33 -3.98 13.90 22.42
N LEU A 34 -4.59 14.72 21.57
CA LEU A 34 -5.09 14.32 20.26
C LEU A 34 -3.93 14.25 19.26
N PRO A 35 -4.01 13.36 18.26
CA PRO A 35 -3.08 13.43 17.14
C PRO A 35 -3.18 14.81 16.47
N ASP A 36 -2.04 15.30 15.96
CA ASP A 36 -1.97 16.55 15.22
C ASP A 36 -3.07 16.62 14.14
N ALA A 37 -3.75 17.76 14.02
CA ALA A 37 -4.90 17.90 13.13
C ALA A 37 -4.56 17.58 11.65
N ALA A 38 -3.32 17.82 11.22
CA ALA A 38 -2.85 17.44 9.89
C ALA A 38 -2.67 15.91 9.76
N VAL A 39 -2.17 15.24 10.80
CA VAL A 39 -2.09 13.77 10.88
C VAL A 39 -3.50 13.18 10.77
N ALA A 40 -4.43 13.63 11.60
CA ALA A 40 -5.82 13.16 11.60
C ALA A 40 -6.49 13.34 10.22
N ARG A 41 -6.25 14.47 9.55
CA ARG A 41 -6.76 14.73 8.19
C ARG A 41 -6.17 13.77 7.16
N ARG A 42 -4.87 13.47 7.22
CA ARG A 42 -4.24 12.50 6.29
C ARG A 42 -4.80 11.10 6.50
N ILE A 43 -4.92 10.66 7.75
CA ILE A 43 -5.50 9.35 8.09
C ILE A 43 -6.93 9.25 7.56
N ARG A 44 -7.79 10.24 7.82
CA ARG A 44 -9.16 10.25 7.27
C ARG A 44 -9.18 10.17 5.74
N LYS A 45 -8.29 10.91 5.07
CA LYS A 45 -8.19 10.88 3.60
C LYS A 45 -7.81 9.51 3.08
N SER A 46 -6.88 8.80 3.73
CA SER A 46 -6.47 7.46 3.32
C SER A 46 -7.58 6.42 3.50
N PHE A 47 -8.30 6.46 4.63
CA PHE A 47 -9.43 5.55 4.88
C PHE A 47 -10.65 5.84 3.99
N ALA A 48 -10.78 7.04 3.42
CA ALA A 48 -11.81 7.34 2.43
C ALA A 48 -11.65 6.53 1.12
N ALA A 49 -10.45 5.99 0.84
CA ALA A 49 -10.20 5.09 -0.28
C ALA A 49 -10.48 3.61 0.04
N GLY A 50 -10.87 3.30 1.28
CA GLY A 50 -11.16 1.94 1.75
C GLY A 50 -10.25 1.49 2.91
N SER A 51 -10.66 0.42 3.58
CA SER A 51 -10.02 -0.10 4.79
C SER A 51 -8.55 -0.49 4.56
N ALA A 52 -8.29 -1.37 3.59
CA ALA A 52 -6.94 -1.82 3.25
C ALA A 52 -6.04 -0.67 2.73
N ALA A 53 -6.60 0.28 1.96
CA ALA A 53 -5.87 1.45 1.49
C ALA A 53 -5.46 2.37 2.65
N GLY A 54 -6.37 2.59 3.60
CA GLY A 54 -6.15 3.32 4.84
C GLY A 54 -5.05 2.72 5.69
N LEU A 55 -5.09 1.40 5.91
CA LEU A 55 -4.07 0.68 6.68
C LEU A 55 -2.69 0.75 6.03
N LEU A 56 -2.59 0.52 4.71
CA LEU A 56 -1.30 0.62 4.01
C LEU A 56 -0.70 2.02 4.13
N ASP A 57 -1.49 3.07 3.97
CA ASP A 57 -1.00 4.46 4.12
C ASP A 57 -0.64 4.78 5.56
N LEU A 58 -1.41 4.28 6.53
CA LEU A 58 -1.11 4.43 7.95
C LEU A 58 0.25 3.81 8.31
N GLY A 59 0.53 2.62 7.75
CA GLY A 59 1.82 1.95 7.82
C GLY A 59 2.93 2.69 7.06
N ALA A 60 2.66 3.34 5.93
CA ALA A 60 3.70 3.92 5.10
C ALA A 60 4.06 5.38 5.47
N ILE A 61 3.08 6.16 5.92
CA ILE A 61 3.19 7.62 6.05
C ILE A 61 3.35 8.04 7.51
N GLU A 62 2.65 7.39 8.44
CA GLU A 62 2.54 7.84 9.83
C GLU A 62 3.50 7.08 10.76
N LEU A 63 4.73 6.84 10.31
CA LEU A 63 5.77 6.07 11.01
C LEU A 63 6.19 6.68 12.35
N ALA A 64 6.40 8.00 12.37
CA ALA A 64 6.88 8.75 13.52
C ALA A 64 5.76 9.48 14.29
N SER A 65 4.51 9.35 13.83
CA SER A 65 3.37 10.04 14.42
C SER A 65 2.98 9.39 15.75
N SER A 66 2.70 10.23 16.75
CA SER A 66 2.05 9.79 17.99
C SER A 66 0.60 9.45 17.67
N LEU A 67 0.22 8.18 17.88
CA LEU A 67 -1.09 7.66 17.53
C LEU A 67 -1.74 7.01 18.76
N PRO A 68 -3.06 7.13 18.92
CA PRO A 68 -3.83 6.31 19.86
C PRO A 68 -3.58 4.80 19.67
N PRO A 69 -3.74 3.98 20.73
CA PRO A 69 -3.43 2.55 20.69
C PRO A 69 -4.09 1.79 19.52
N SER A 70 -5.35 2.09 19.21
CA SER A 70 -6.09 1.45 18.12
C SER A 70 -5.48 1.75 16.74
N LEU A 71 -5.10 2.99 16.48
CA LEU A 71 -4.37 3.38 15.27
C LEU A 71 -2.94 2.84 15.23
N ALA A 72 -2.25 2.79 16.38
CA ALA A 72 -0.92 2.19 16.47
C ALA A 72 -0.94 0.69 16.16
N TYR A 73 -1.99 -0.03 16.57
CA TYR A 73 -2.22 -1.42 16.22
C TYR A 73 -2.41 -1.60 14.70
N GLY A 74 -3.29 -0.80 14.07
CA GLY A 74 -3.48 -0.82 12.61
C GLY A 74 -2.19 -0.53 11.84
N ARG A 75 -1.37 0.43 12.30
CA ARG A 75 -0.04 0.71 11.76
C ARG A 75 0.87 -0.51 11.87
N GLY A 76 0.89 -1.19 13.03
CA GLY A 76 1.67 -2.40 13.25
C GLY A 76 1.29 -3.55 12.32
N LEU A 77 -0.02 -3.75 12.10
CA LEU A 77 -0.53 -4.76 11.16
C LEU A 77 -0.07 -4.47 9.72
N ALA A 78 -0.20 -3.21 9.28
CA ALA A 78 0.27 -2.79 7.96
C ALA A 78 1.78 -2.93 7.79
N HIS A 79 2.57 -2.61 8.82
CA HIS A 79 4.02 -2.85 8.83
C HIS A 79 4.36 -4.33 8.71
N PHE A 80 3.70 -5.18 9.49
CA PHE A 80 3.92 -6.62 9.44
C PHE A 80 3.65 -7.16 8.02
N PHE A 81 2.56 -6.71 7.40
CA PHE A 81 2.27 -7.01 6.01
C PHE A 81 3.38 -6.56 5.05
N MET A 82 3.75 -5.28 5.10
CA MET A 82 4.75 -4.72 4.19
C MET A 82 6.14 -5.34 4.40
N ALA A 83 6.54 -5.63 5.62
CA ALA A 83 7.81 -6.29 5.91
C ALA A 83 7.90 -7.66 5.23
N ARG A 84 6.81 -8.44 5.26
CA ARG A 84 6.76 -9.75 4.58
C ARG A 84 6.67 -9.61 3.07
N LEU A 85 5.94 -8.60 2.58
CA LEU A 85 5.88 -8.30 1.16
C LEU A 85 7.29 -7.96 0.64
N CYS A 86 7.99 -7.01 1.26
CA CYS A 86 9.34 -6.57 0.90
C CYS A 86 10.41 -7.66 1.07
N ALA A 87 10.15 -8.71 1.83
CA ALA A 87 11.05 -9.86 1.96
C ALA A 87 11.00 -10.81 0.76
N ILE A 88 10.04 -10.65 -0.16
CA ILE A 88 9.98 -11.45 -1.39
C ILE A 88 11.14 -11.05 -2.31
N PRO A 89 12.01 -12.00 -2.71
CA PRO A 89 13.10 -11.72 -3.64
C PRO A 89 12.56 -11.21 -4.98
N ASP A 90 13.27 -10.27 -5.61
CA ASP A 90 12.92 -9.75 -6.94
C ASP A 90 11.46 -9.26 -7.08
N LEU A 91 10.86 -8.80 -5.97
CA LEU A 91 9.45 -8.44 -5.91
C LEU A 91 9.06 -7.47 -7.04
N GLU A 92 9.92 -6.48 -7.35
CA GLU A 92 9.75 -5.50 -8.44
C GLU A 92 9.42 -6.14 -9.80
N SER A 93 10.11 -7.24 -10.15
CA SER A 93 9.94 -7.93 -11.43
C SER A 93 8.75 -8.87 -11.45
N GLN A 94 8.30 -9.34 -10.28
CA GLN A 94 7.27 -10.37 -10.14
C GLN A 94 6.04 -9.94 -9.33
N TRP A 95 5.77 -8.64 -9.21
CA TRP A 95 4.60 -8.10 -8.49
C TRP A 95 3.26 -8.74 -8.91
N ALA A 96 3.12 -9.12 -10.18
CA ALA A 96 1.93 -9.77 -10.70
C ALA A 96 1.75 -11.24 -10.25
N ARG A 97 2.85 -11.89 -9.84
CA ARG A 97 2.90 -13.30 -9.44
C ARG A 97 3.33 -13.49 -7.98
N ALA A 98 3.60 -12.39 -7.26
CA ALA A 98 4.01 -12.41 -5.88
C ALA A 98 2.92 -13.05 -5.02
N GLU A 99 3.12 -14.31 -4.67
CA GLU A 99 2.30 -15.01 -3.70
C GLU A 99 2.82 -14.70 -2.30
N LEU A 100 1.95 -14.11 -1.49
CA LEU A 100 2.25 -13.84 -0.08
C LEU A 100 1.20 -14.56 0.76
N PRO A 101 1.35 -15.87 1.03
CA PRO A 101 0.37 -16.63 1.79
C PRO A 101 0.15 -16.00 3.17
N ALA A 102 -1.09 -16.08 3.67
CA ALA A 102 -1.43 -15.54 4.97
C ALA A 102 -0.70 -16.33 6.07
N PRO A 103 0.11 -15.68 6.92
CA PRO A 103 0.83 -16.36 7.98
C PRO A 103 -0.11 -16.61 9.17
N ARG A 104 -0.91 -17.67 9.08
CA ARG A 104 -2.04 -17.93 10.01
C ARG A 104 -1.67 -17.82 11.49
N ASP A 105 -0.54 -18.39 11.91
CA ASP A 105 -0.09 -18.34 13.31
C ASP A 105 0.25 -16.92 13.77
N ASP A 106 0.87 -16.12 12.89
CA ASP A 106 1.16 -14.71 13.17
C ASP A 106 -0.13 -13.88 13.20
N LEU A 107 -1.07 -14.14 12.29
CA LEU A 107 -2.36 -13.47 12.25
C LEU A 107 -3.20 -13.79 13.49
N ALA A 108 -3.22 -15.05 13.94
CA ALA A 108 -3.89 -15.44 15.18
C ALA A 108 -3.29 -14.71 16.40
N ARG A 109 -1.95 -14.56 16.45
CA ARG A 109 -1.29 -13.75 17.48
C ARG A 109 -1.66 -12.27 17.40
N LEU A 110 -1.76 -11.72 16.19
CA LEU A 110 -2.15 -10.32 15.99
C LEU A 110 -3.61 -10.07 16.41
N ALA A 111 -4.54 -10.98 16.10
CA ALA A 111 -5.93 -10.90 16.57
C ALA A 111 -5.98 -10.90 18.11
N ALA A 112 -5.27 -11.83 18.76
CA ALA A 112 -5.23 -11.92 20.22
C ALA A 112 -4.54 -10.71 20.90
N ALA A 113 -3.68 -9.99 20.17
CA ALA A 113 -2.97 -8.81 20.66
C ALA A 113 -3.69 -7.49 20.36
N ALA A 114 -4.91 -7.54 19.83
CA ALA A 114 -5.69 -6.33 19.57
C ALA A 114 -5.90 -5.53 20.87
N PRO A 115 -5.61 -4.22 20.88
CA PRO A 115 -5.94 -3.38 22.02
C PRO A 115 -7.47 -3.29 22.16
N PRO A 116 -7.98 -2.77 23.29
CA PRO A 116 -9.38 -2.38 23.37
C PRO A 116 -9.72 -1.41 22.23
N LEU A 117 -10.56 -1.86 21.30
CA LEU A 117 -11.05 -1.09 20.16
C LEU A 117 -12.49 -1.52 19.87
N THR A 118 -13.31 -0.59 19.42
CA THR A 118 -14.73 -0.86 19.10
C THR A 118 -14.83 -1.93 18.02
N GLY A 119 -15.55 -3.01 18.31
CA GLY A 119 -15.72 -4.14 17.39
C GLY A 119 -14.56 -5.15 17.38
N ALA A 120 -13.64 -5.10 18.37
CA ALA A 120 -12.58 -6.10 18.53
C ALA A 120 -13.08 -7.54 18.51
N GLU A 121 -14.31 -7.79 18.97
CA GLU A 121 -14.94 -9.11 18.96
C GLU A 121 -15.16 -9.69 17.56
N TYR A 122 -15.17 -8.85 16.52
CA TYR A 122 -15.28 -9.26 15.12
C TYR A 122 -13.91 -9.42 14.46
N LEU A 123 -12.82 -9.27 15.21
CA LEU A 123 -11.46 -9.42 14.71
C LEU A 123 -10.89 -10.79 15.08
N ASP A 124 -11.03 -11.74 14.16
CA ASP A 124 -10.47 -13.09 14.28
C ASP A 124 -9.48 -13.40 13.15
N LEU A 125 -9.00 -14.66 13.14
CA LEU A 125 -8.06 -15.14 12.13
C LEU A 125 -8.65 -15.05 10.72
N GLU A 126 -9.91 -15.42 10.54
CA GLU A 126 -10.55 -15.51 9.23
C GLU A 126 -10.70 -14.11 8.62
N GLN A 127 -11.09 -13.13 9.44
CA GLN A 127 -11.21 -11.73 9.05
C GLN A 127 -9.83 -11.11 8.75
N LEU A 128 -8.80 -11.49 9.50
CA LEU A 128 -7.42 -11.08 9.20
C LEU A 128 -6.87 -11.71 7.92
N GLU A 129 -7.30 -12.92 7.54
CA GLU A 129 -6.92 -13.53 6.26
C GLU A 129 -7.58 -12.82 5.07
N VAL A 130 -8.85 -12.44 5.21
CA VAL A 130 -9.55 -11.60 4.21
C VAL A 130 -8.83 -10.27 4.07
N LEU A 131 -8.55 -9.59 5.19
CA LEU A 131 -7.79 -8.34 5.17
C LEU A 131 -6.40 -8.52 4.53
N TRP A 132 -5.72 -9.63 4.80
CA TRP A 132 -4.42 -9.94 4.19
C TRP A 132 -4.54 -10.01 2.67
N ALA A 133 -5.60 -10.63 2.14
CA ALA A 133 -5.86 -10.66 0.71
C ALA A 133 -6.15 -9.26 0.15
N ASP A 134 -6.95 -8.45 0.84
CA ASP A 134 -7.27 -7.08 0.42
C ASP A 134 -6.04 -6.18 0.41
N LEU A 135 -5.18 -6.27 1.42
CA LEU A 135 -3.90 -5.56 1.48
C LEU A 135 -3.01 -5.90 0.28
N ARG A 136 -2.94 -7.17 -0.13
CA ARG A 136 -2.21 -7.58 -1.34
C ARG A 136 -2.81 -6.96 -2.59
N THR A 137 -4.13 -6.99 -2.74
CA THR A 137 -4.84 -6.41 -3.89
C THR A 137 -4.52 -4.92 -4.01
N VAL A 138 -4.73 -4.15 -2.94
CA VAL A 138 -4.48 -2.70 -2.95
C VAL A 138 -2.99 -2.38 -3.12
N ALA A 139 -2.08 -3.13 -2.51
CA ALA A 139 -0.64 -2.93 -2.71
C ALA A 139 -0.21 -3.14 -4.17
N ARG A 140 -0.82 -4.11 -4.86
CA ARG A 140 -0.58 -4.33 -6.30
C ARG A 140 -1.12 -3.17 -7.13
N GLU A 141 -2.32 -2.69 -6.84
CA GLU A 141 -2.91 -1.54 -7.53
C GLU A 141 -2.07 -0.27 -7.36
N LYS A 142 -1.63 0.02 -6.13
CA LYS A 142 -0.77 1.17 -5.83
C LYS A 142 0.57 1.09 -6.58
N ASN A 143 1.22 -0.08 -6.62
CA ASN A 143 2.46 -0.22 -7.39
C ASN A 143 2.25 -0.12 -8.91
N CYS A 144 1.18 -0.72 -9.44
CA CYS A 144 0.81 -0.53 -10.84
C CYS A 144 0.68 0.96 -11.16
N ARG A 145 -0.03 1.74 -10.33
CA ARG A 145 -0.21 3.19 -10.56
C ARG A 145 1.11 3.96 -10.59
N CYS A 146 2.04 3.68 -9.67
CA CYS A 146 3.36 4.32 -9.68
C CYS A 146 4.20 3.91 -10.90
N ARG A 147 4.15 2.63 -11.30
CA ARG A 147 4.91 2.11 -12.45
C ARG A 147 4.37 2.59 -13.80
N TRP A 148 3.05 2.74 -13.95
CA TRP A 148 2.44 3.29 -15.17
C TRP A 148 2.70 4.80 -15.33
N GLN A 149 2.85 5.56 -14.23
CA GLN A 149 3.27 6.96 -14.29
C GLN A 149 4.74 7.14 -14.70
N SER A 150 5.63 6.20 -14.36
CA SER A 150 7.02 6.22 -14.82
C SER A 150 7.20 5.63 -16.22
N ALA A 151 6.38 4.65 -16.63
CA ALA A 151 6.45 4.05 -17.97
C ALA A 151 6.06 5.04 -19.09
N HIS A 152 5.21 6.02 -18.81
CA HIS A 152 4.86 7.08 -19.77
C HIS A 152 5.92 8.19 -19.90
N LEU A 153 6.99 8.15 -19.10
CA LEU A 153 8.16 9.06 -19.17
C LEU A 153 9.37 8.43 -19.88
N VAL A 154 9.24 7.22 -20.42
CA VAL A 154 10.21 6.63 -21.37
C VAL A 154 9.52 6.41 -22.72
N GLU A 155 8.91 7.47 -23.27
CA GLU A 155 8.78 7.62 -24.73
C GLU A 155 9.65 8.80 -25.17
N GLY A 156 10.95 8.52 -25.24
CA GLY A 156 11.95 9.36 -25.88
C GLY A 156 12.84 8.47 -26.73
N GLY A 157 12.27 7.88 -27.78
CA GLY A 157 12.96 6.93 -28.64
C GLY A 157 12.11 6.54 -29.84
N ALA A 158 11.79 7.50 -30.70
CA ALA A 158 11.43 7.17 -32.07
C ALA A 158 12.65 6.53 -32.75
N PRO A 159 12.53 5.36 -33.40
CA PRO A 159 13.54 4.97 -34.38
C PRO A 159 13.32 5.82 -35.62
N GLU A 160 14.19 6.82 -35.80
CA GLU A 160 14.38 7.47 -37.09
C GLU A 160 14.89 6.41 -38.08
N LEU A 161 13.97 5.83 -38.84
CA LEU A 161 14.27 5.04 -40.03
C LEU A 161 14.69 6.03 -41.13
N GLU A 162 15.95 6.48 -41.08
CA GLU A 162 16.57 7.22 -42.16
C GLU A 162 16.66 6.34 -43.41
N PRO A 163 16.09 6.75 -44.56
CA PRO A 163 16.20 6.02 -45.81
C PRO A 163 17.58 6.23 -46.46
N GLY A 164 18.29 5.11 -46.62
CA GLY A 164 19.41 4.84 -47.53
C GLY A 164 20.00 5.98 -48.37
N GLY A 165 21.22 6.39 -48.02
CA GLY A 165 22.18 6.97 -48.96
C GLY A 165 23.02 5.87 -49.65
N PRO A 166 23.37 6.00 -50.94
CA PRO A 166 24.03 4.94 -51.69
C PRO A 166 25.55 4.94 -51.46
N GLY A 167 26.06 3.88 -50.84
CA GLY A 167 27.48 3.59 -50.65
C GLY A 167 27.90 2.35 -51.44
N VAL A 168 28.43 2.60 -52.63
CA VAL A 168 29.22 1.75 -53.52
C VAL A 168 29.81 0.48 -52.89
N PHE A 169 29.42 -0.69 -53.42
CA PHE A 169 30.21 -1.92 -53.38
C PHE A 169 30.36 -2.44 -54.81
N SER A 170 31.48 -2.08 -55.44
CA SER A 170 32.00 -2.76 -56.62
C SER A 170 32.88 -3.91 -56.16
N SER A 171 32.38 -5.15 -56.22
CA SER A 171 33.27 -6.32 -56.20
C SER A 171 32.60 -7.54 -56.83
N GLY A 172 33.05 -7.83 -58.06
CA GLY A 172 33.23 -9.16 -58.66
C GLY A 172 32.18 -10.24 -58.43
N ARG A 173 31.40 -10.53 -59.49
CA ARG A 173 31.31 -11.85 -60.13
C ARG A 173 30.30 -11.79 -61.27
N GLU A 174 30.78 -11.77 -62.51
CA GLU A 174 30.01 -12.23 -63.68
C GLU A 174 30.93 -13.21 -64.42
N GLN A 175 30.80 -14.48 -64.05
CA GLN A 175 31.25 -15.57 -64.91
C GLN A 175 30.12 -15.88 -65.90
N GLU A 176 30.51 -15.81 -67.17
CA GLU A 176 30.24 -16.84 -68.18
C GLU A 176 28.92 -16.77 -69.01
N ARG A 177 29.15 -16.76 -70.34
CA ARG A 177 28.28 -17.23 -71.46
C ARG A 177 27.11 -16.34 -71.92
N ARG A 178 27.28 -15.69 -73.08
CA ARG A 178 26.77 -16.17 -74.40
C ARG A 178 26.95 -15.15 -75.54
N ALA A 179 27.43 -15.67 -76.66
CA ALA A 179 27.03 -15.41 -78.04
C ALA A 179 27.54 -14.18 -78.81
N ARG A 180 28.34 -14.55 -79.82
CA ARG A 180 28.63 -13.92 -81.13
C ARG A 180 29.72 -12.86 -81.21
#